data_AF-A0A1C4W1D5-F1
#
_entry.id   AF-A0A1C4W1D5-F1
#
_cell.length_a   1.000
_cell.length_b   1.000
_cell.length_c   1.000
_cell.angle_alpha   90.00
_cell.angle_beta   90.00
_cell.angle_gamma   90.00
#
_symmetry.space_group_name_H-M   'P 1'
#
loop_
_entity.id
_entity.type
_entity.pdbx_description
1 polymer ?
#
loop_
_entity_poly.entity_id
_entity_poly.type
_entity_poly.pdbx_seq_one_letter_code
_entity_poly.pdbx_strand_id
1 'polypeptide(L)'
;MDVELRASDDDRNRVVAELHRHTAAGRLTLDEFSDRAGAVWTARTLGDLAALTRDLPALSDPAVGGDTVGHGRRELLLLFAAAAVTLLLLGGFLAVTR
;
A
#
# COMPACT_ATOMS: atom_id res chain seq x y z
N MET A 1 -19.63 -11.27 -1.01
CA MET A 1 -19.04 -10.55 0.13
C MET A 1 -20.14 -10.45 1.17
N ASP A 2 -19.87 -10.87 2.40
CA ASP A 2 -20.86 -10.80 3.48
C ASP A 2 -21.15 -9.34 3.83
N VAL A 3 -22.29 -8.86 3.35
CA VAL A 3 -22.72 -7.45 3.42
C VAL A 3 -22.88 -6.99 4.86
N GLU A 4 -23.18 -7.92 5.77
CA GLU A 4 -23.34 -7.69 7.22
C GLU A 4 -22.03 -7.68 8.00
N LEU A 5 -20.90 -8.03 7.37
CA LEU A 5 -19.60 -8.09 8.05
C LEU A 5 -19.17 -6.67 8.47
N ARG A 6 -18.70 -6.53 9.71
CA ARG A 6 -18.30 -5.24 10.28
C ARG A 6 -17.05 -4.71 9.57
N ALA A 7 -17.11 -3.46 9.11
CA ALA A 7 -15.98 -2.79 8.50
C ALA A 7 -14.88 -2.47 9.51
N SER A 8 -13.65 -2.87 9.18
CA SER A 8 -12.44 -2.46 9.90
C SER A 8 -12.05 -1.02 9.52
N ASP A 9 -11.14 -0.43 10.29
CA ASP A 9 -10.56 0.87 9.94
C ASP A 9 -9.72 0.79 8.66
N ASP A 10 -9.11 -0.36 8.39
CA ASP A 10 -8.40 -0.61 7.13
C ASP A 10 -9.35 -0.59 5.93
N ASP A 11 -10.54 -1.19 6.06
CA ASP A 11 -11.56 -1.15 5.02
C ASP A 11 -12.03 0.29 4.75
N ARG A 12 -12.23 1.09 5.80
CA ARG A 12 -12.58 2.51 5.67
C ARG A 12 -11.47 3.28 4.97
N ASN A 13 -10.22 3.11 5.40
CA ASN A 13 -9.06 3.73 4.77
C ASN A 13 -8.95 3.39 3.29
N ARG A 14 -9.13 2.11 2.92
CA ARG A 14 -9.11 1.67 1.52
C ARG A 14 -10.15 2.39 0.68
N VAL A 15 -11.37 2.54 1.19
CA VAL A 15 -12.45 3.23 0.49
C VAL A 15 -12.16 4.73 0.37
N VAL A 16 -11.66 5.40 1.42
CA VAL A 16 -11.24 6.81 1.33
C VAL A 16 -10.14 6.99 0.28
N ALA A 17 -9.15 6.10 0.24
CA ALA A 17 -8.09 6.13 -0.75
C ALA A 17 -8.63 5.94 -2.18
N GLU A 18 -9.62 5.05 -2.36
CA GLU A 18 -10.31 4.90 -3.64
C GLU A 18 -11.07 6.17 -4.04
N LEU A 19 -11.89 6.73 -3.15
CA LEU A 19 -12.58 8.00 -3.39
C LEU A 19 -11.59 9.11 -3.78
N HIS A 20 -10.46 9.22 -3.10
CA HIS A 20 -9.42 10.19 -3.42
C HIS A 20 -8.85 9.99 -4.84
N ARG A 21 -8.63 8.74 -5.27
CA ARG A 21 -8.23 8.45 -6.66
C ARG A 21 -9.30 8.87 -7.68
N HIS A 22 -10.59 8.70 -7.36
CA HIS A 22 -11.68 9.16 -8.21
C HIS A 22 -11.76 10.69 -8.30
N THR A 23 -11.52 11.39 -7.20
CA THR A 23 -11.42 12.85 -7.17
C THR A 23 -10.25 13.33 -8.02
N ALA A 24 -9.07 12.72 -7.86
CA ALA A 24 -7.89 13.05 -8.68
C ALA A 24 -8.12 12.78 -10.18
N ALA A 25 -8.94 11.78 -10.51
CA ALA A 25 -9.35 11.49 -11.88
C ALA A 25 -10.48 12.40 -12.41
N GLY A 26 -10.96 13.37 -11.62
CA GLY A 26 -12.02 14.30 -11.98
C GLY A 26 -13.42 13.68 -12.04
N ARG A 27 -13.61 12.47 -11.50
CA ARG A 27 -14.91 11.78 -11.46
C ARG A 27 -15.76 12.18 -10.27
N LEU A 28 -15.12 12.65 -9.21
CA LEU A 28 -15.76 13.25 -8.05
C LEU A 28 -15.27 14.68 -7.92
N THR A 29 -16.18 15.59 -7.60
CA THR A 29 -15.83 16.91 -7.10
C THR A 29 -15.28 16.82 -5.66
N LEU A 30 -14.62 17.88 -5.18
CA LEU A 30 -14.10 17.92 -3.82
C LEU A 30 -15.22 17.89 -2.75
N ASP A 31 -16.38 18.46 -3.09
CA ASP A 31 -17.56 18.47 -2.23
C ASP A 31 -18.14 17.06 -2.08
N GLU A 32 -18.38 16.37 -3.21
CA GLU A 32 -18.82 14.97 -3.22
C GLU A 32 -17.83 14.04 -2.51
N PHE A 33 -16.53 14.27 -2.69
CA PHE A 33 -15.50 13.55 -1.95
C PHE A 33 -15.64 13.74 -0.44
N SER A 34 -15.80 14.98 0.01
CA SER A 34 -15.88 15.31 1.45
C SER A 34 -17.11 14.67 2.09
N ASP A 35 -18.25 14.75 1.42
CA ASP A 35 -19.50 14.13 1.87
C ASP A 35 -19.39 12.61 1.97
N ARG A 36 -18.89 11.96 0.90
CA ARG A 36 -18.71 10.50 0.89
C ARG A 36 -17.66 10.05 1.89
N ALA A 37 -16.55 10.78 2.04
CA ALA A 37 -15.52 10.48 3.03
C ALA A 37 -16.07 10.57 4.45
N GLY A 38 -16.92 11.56 4.74
CA GLY A 38 -17.66 11.63 6.00
C GLY A 38 -18.53 10.39 6.24
N ALA A 39 -19.27 9.95 5.22
CA ALA A 39 -20.10 8.75 5.30
C ALA A 39 -19.27 7.47 5.54
N VAL A 40 -18.10 7.33 4.91
CA VAL A 40 -17.18 6.20 5.12
C VAL A 40 -16.81 6.03 6.59
N TRP A 41 -16.53 7.13 7.29
CA TRP A 41 -16.14 7.09 8.71
C TRP A 41 -17.27 6.67 9.64
N THR A 42 -18.52 6.81 9.20
CA THR A 42 -19.71 6.40 9.96
C THR A 42 -20.23 5.01 9.58
N ALA A 43 -19.75 4.44 8.47
CA ALA A 43 -20.16 3.13 7.97
C ALA A 43 -19.75 2.00 8.94
N ARG A 44 -20.69 1.08 9.19
CA ARG A 44 -20.51 -0.01 10.16
C ARG A 44 -20.19 -1.33 9.48
N THR A 45 -20.66 -1.52 8.25
CA THR A 45 -20.55 -2.78 7.52
C THR A 45 -19.80 -2.61 6.21
N LEU A 46 -19.26 -3.72 5.67
CA LEU A 46 -18.70 -3.75 4.33
C LEU A 46 -19.76 -3.42 3.26
N GLY A 47 -21.03 -3.75 3.52
CA GLY A 47 -22.15 -3.36 2.65
C GLY A 47 -22.36 -1.86 2.56
N ASP A 48 -22.30 -1.17 3.70
CA ASP A 48 -22.39 0.30 3.76
C ASP A 48 -21.26 0.93 2.95
N LEU A 49 -20.04 0.42 3.12
CA LEU A 49 -18.87 0.89 2.38
C LEU A 49 -19.00 0.65 0.87
N ALA A 50 -19.44 -0.54 0.45
CA ALA A 50 -19.64 -0.86 -0.95
C ALA A 50 -20.74 -0.01 -1.61
N ALA A 51 -21.71 0.48 -0.84
CA ALA A 51 -22.74 1.37 -1.36
C ALA A 51 -22.19 2.75 -1.76
N LEU A 52 -21.14 3.24 -1.08
CA LEU A 52 -20.55 4.56 -1.31
C LEU A 52 -19.69 4.66 -2.58
N THR A 53 -19.29 3.51 -3.14
CA THR A 53 -18.49 3.41 -4.37
C THR A 53 -19.20 2.70 -5.51
N ARG A 54 -20.47 2.29 -5.34
CA ARG A 54 -21.20 1.47 -6.33
C ARG A 54 -21.36 2.14 -7.69
N ASP A 55 -21.47 3.47 -7.71
CA ASP A 55 -21.61 4.28 -8.92
C ASP A 55 -20.28 4.60 -9.59
N LEU A 56 -19.16 4.22 -8.97
CA LEU A 56 -17.82 4.49 -9.46
C LEU A 56 -17.25 3.28 -10.21
N PRO A 57 -16.50 3.50 -11.30
CA PRO A 57 -15.86 2.40 -12.01
C PRO A 57 -14.79 1.77 -11.11
N ALA A 58 -14.74 0.44 -11.04
CA ALA A 58 -13.72 -0.25 -10.28
C ALA A 58 -12.32 0.18 -10.75
N LEU A 59 -11.56 0.79 -9.85
CA LEU A 59 -10.18 1.11 -10.12
C LEU A 59 -9.35 -0.12 -9.82
N SER A 60 -8.83 -0.78 -10.87
CA SER A 60 -7.90 -1.90 -10.72
C SER A 60 -6.84 -1.56 -9.68
N ASP A 61 -6.80 -2.36 -8.61
CA ASP A 61 -5.83 -2.19 -7.56
C ASP A 61 -4.47 -2.65 -8.10
N PRO A 62 -3.45 -1.79 -8.21
CA PRO A 62 -2.10 -2.25 -8.53
C PRO A 62 -1.53 -3.18 -7.45
N ALA A 63 -2.17 -3.32 -6.27
CA ALA A 63 -1.75 -4.22 -5.21
C ALA A 63 -2.04 -5.72 -5.48
N VAL A 64 -2.79 -6.07 -6.54
CA VAL A 64 -2.78 -7.45 -7.07
C VAL A 64 -1.55 -7.63 -7.99
N GLY A 65 -0.38 -7.38 -7.40
CA GLY A 65 0.94 -7.51 -7.99
C GLY A 65 1.90 -7.84 -6.85
N GLY A 66 1.76 -9.05 -6.30
CA GLY A 66 2.39 -9.53 -5.07
C GLY A 66 3.90 -9.75 -5.11
N ASP A 67 4.69 -8.87 -5.75
CA ASP A 67 6.13 -9.07 -5.91
C ASP A 67 7.02 -7.92 -5.38
N THR A 68 6.49 -6.76 -4.96
CA THR A 68 7.35 -5.59 -4.63
C THR A 68 7.90 -5.57 -3.19
N VAL A 69 7.28 -6.26 -2.22
CA VAL A 69 7.78 -6.29 -0.82
C VAL A 69 9.08 -7.11 -0.65
N GLY A 70 9.49 -7.86 -1.68
CA GLY A 70 10.71 -8.67 -1.67
C GLY A 70 12.00 -7.96 -2.09
N HIS A 71 11.92 -6.79 -2.74
CA HIS A 71 13.05 -6.17 -3.43
C HIS A 71 13.99 -5.40 -2.48
N GLY A 72 13.45 -4.61 -1.54
CA GLY A 72 14.27 -3.82 -0.61
C GLY A 72 15.12 -4.68 0.33
N ARG A 73 14.58 -5.83 0.78
CA ARG A 73 15.31 -6.75 1.66
C ARG A 73 16.48 -7.45 0.96
N ARG A 74 16.33 -7.82 -0.31
CA ARG A 74 17.39 -8.48 -1.09
C ARG A 74 18.54 -7.52 -1.40
N GLU A 75 18.24 -6.27 -1.71
CA GLU A 75 19.23 -5.23 -1.97
C GLU A 75 20.10 -4.94 -0.73
N LEU A 76 19.47 -4.83 0.45
CA LEU A 76 20.17 -4.69 1.74
C LEU A 76 21.14 -5.85 2.02
N LEU A 77 20.73 -7.09 1.76
CA LEU A 77 21.58 -8.27 1.96
C LEU A 77 22.78 -8.29 1.01
N LEU A 78 22.60 -7.86 -0.25
CA LEU A 78 23.68 -7.80 -1.23
C LEU A 78 24.72 -6.73 -0.86
N LEU A 79 24.28 -5.54 -0.42
CA LEU A 79 25.19 -4.49 0.04
C LEU A 79 26.00 -4.93 1.27
N PHE A 80 25.33 -5.57 2.23
CA PHE A 80 26.00 -6.10 3.43
C PHE A 80 27.02 -7.19 3.10
N ALA A 81 26.65 -8.13 2.22
CA ALA A 81 27.55 -9.19 1.78
C ALA A 81 28.77 -8.64 1.02
N ALA A 82 28.57 -7.68 0.11
CA ALA A 82 29.66 -7.03 -0.62
C ALA A 82 30.62 -6.27 0.32
N ALA A 83 30.07 -5.55 1.31
CA ALA A 83 30.87 -4.86 2.33
C ALA A 83 31.69 -5.86 3.16
N ALA A 84 31.11 -6.98 3.59
CA ALA A 84 31.79 -8.02 4.34
C ALA A 84 32.93 -8.67 3.52
N VAL A 85 32.69 -8.99 2.24
CA VAL A 85 33.72 -9.52 1.33
C VAL A 85 34.86 -8.51 1.17
N THR A 86 34.55 -7.24 0.96
CA THR A 86 35.56 -6.18 0.82
C THR A 86 36.42 -6.05 2.07
N LEU A 87 35.81 -6.10 3.27
CA LEU A 87 36.52 -6.02 4.55
C LEU A 87 37.41 -7.25 4.78
N LEU A 88 36.93 -8.45 4.44
CA LEU A 88 37.70 -9.70 4.53
C LEU A 88 38.91 -9.69 3.59
N LEU A 89 38.75 -9.21 2.35
CA LEU A 89 39.85 -9.09 1.40
C LEU A 89 40.90 -8.07 1.86
N LEU A 90 40.46 -6.92 2.39
CA LEU A 90 41.37 -5.89 2.92
C LEU A 90 42.11 -6.38 4.17
N GLY A 91 41.40 -7.01 5.12
CA GLY A 91 41.99 -7.56 6.33
C GLY A 91 42.95 -8.72 6.04
N GLY A 92 42.60 -9.60 5.10
CA GLY A 92 43.45 -10.68 4.63
C GLY A 92 44.72 -10.17 3.93
N PHE A 93 44.60 -9.11 3.12
CA PHE A 93 45.75 -8.49 2.46
C PHE A 93 46.74 -7.92 3.49
N LEU A 94 46.28 -7.16 4.50
CA LEU A 94 47.14 -6.67 5.58
C LEU A 94 47.81 -7.79 6.37
N ALA A 95 47.12 -8.92 6.57
CA ALA A 95 47.66 -10.07 7.30
C ALA A 95 48.73 -10.83 6.50
N VAL A 96 48.65 -10.86 5.16
CA VAL A 96 49.63 -11.52 4.27
C VAL A 96 50.89 -10.68 4.07
N THR A 97 50.78 -9.35 4.15
CA THR A 97 51.92 -8.43 3.95
C THR A 97 52.78 -8.18 5.20
N ARG A 98 52.56 -8.92 6.29
CA ARG A 98 53.30 -8.82 7.56
C ARG A 98 54.18 -10.04 7.78
#